data_AF-A0A1G3T0K5-F1
#
_entry.id   AF-A0A1G3T0K5-F1
#
_cell.length_a   1.000
_cell.length_b   1.000
_cell.length_c   1.000
_cell.angle_alpha   90.00
_cell.angle_beta   90.00
_cell.angle_gamma   90.00
#
_symmetry.space_group_name_H-M   'P 1'
#
loop_
_entity.id
_entity.type
_entity.pdbx_description
1 polymer ?
#
loop_
_entity_poly.entity_id
_entity_poly.type
_entity_poly.pdbx_seq_one_letter_code
_entity_poly.pdbx_strand_id
1 'polypeptide(L)'
;MSIYALQSPAGGFLDEDLNHFNKVFDNWCVQFDNFEDAATIASTLDKKRYSEVVEITPLSYPKYFFHNLQGIIHATREVEGNIVCIVEPFMGSNFRIAVCNLETKAVRLTATKYKNTLSVEGAFAHFTIKDDKYSEI
;
A
#
# COMPACT_ATOMS: atom_id res chain seq x y z
N MET A 1 6.56 -6.20 14.15
CA MET A 1 6.78 -7.39 13.32
C MET A 1 6.93 -6.87 11.91
N SER A 2 8.13 -6.95 11.36
CA SER A 2 8.41 -6.53 9.98
C SER A 2 8.11 -7.70 9.05
N ILE A 3 7.52 -7.41 7.91
CA ILE A 3 7.23 -8.41 6.88
C ILE A 3 8.13 -8.07 5.70
N TYR A 4 8.91 -9.02 5.22
CA TYR A 4 9.73 -8.86 4.03
C TYR A 4 9.22 -9.76 2.92
N ALA A 5 9.38 -9.32 1.67
CA ALA A 5 9.01 -10.10 0.49
C ALA A 5 10.05 -9.93 -0.62
N LEU A 6 9.95 -10.80 -1.63
CA LEU A 6 10.79 -10.72 -2.82
C LEU A 6 10.02 -10.08 -3.97
N GLN A 7 10.51 -8.94 -4.45
CA GLN A 7 9.88 -8.18 -5.52
C GLN A 7 10.74 -8.20 -6.78
N SER A 8 10.12 -8.38 -7.95
CA SER A 8 10.83 -8.27 -9.23
C SER A 8 11.17 -6.81 -9.55
N PRO A 9 12.20 -6.53 -10.37
CA PRO A 9 12.51 -5.17 -10.82
C PRO A 9 11.37 -4.48 -11.58
N ALA A 10 10.49 -5.25 -12.21
CA ALA A 10 9.32 -4.75 -12.93
C ALA A 10 8.09 -4.58 -12.01
N GLY A 11 8.25 -4.79 -10.70
CA GLY A 11 7.17 -4.89 -9.73
C GLY A 11 6.60 -6.31 -9.62
N GLY A 12 5.76 -6.52 -8.61
CA GLY A 12 5.15 -7.82 -8.29
C GLY A 12 6.01 -8.74 -7.42
N PHE A 13 5.35 -9.66 -6.73
CA PHE A 13 5.87 -10.43 -5.60
C PHE A 13 5.91 -11.92 -5.91
N LEU A 14 6.99 -12.57 -5.52
CA LEU A 14 7.17 -14.00 -5.77
C LEU A 14 6.12 -14.81 -4.97
N ASP A 15 5.46 -15.75 -5.64
CA ASP A 15 4.49 -16.67 -5.03
C ASP A 15 5.18 -17.71 -4.13
N GLU A 16 4.42 -18.32 -3.21
CA GLU A 16 4.91 -19.33 -2.26
C GLU A 16 5.66 -20.50 -2.93
N ASP A 17 5.28 -20.84 -4.16
CA ASP A 17 5.92 -21.88 -4.96
C ASP A 17 7.22 -21.44 -5.66
N LEU A 18 7.63 -20.18 -5.47
CA LEU A 18 8.82 -19.56 -6.05
C LEU A 18 8.84 -19.51 -7.59
N ASN A 19 7.69 -19.59 -8.23
CA ASN A 19 7.55 -19.78 -9.67
C ASN A 19 7.01 -18.57 -10.43
N HIS A 20 6.11 -17.79 -9.83
CA HIS A 20 5.43 -16.69 -10.50
C HIS A 20 5.45 -15.41 -9.68
N PHE A 21 5.37 -14.26 -10.37
CA PHE A 21 5.22 -12.96 -9.73
C PHE A 21 3.77 -12.49 -9.76
N ASN A 22 3.19 -12.32 -8.57
CA ASN A 22 1.87 -11.73 -8.35
C ASN A 22 1.96 -10.20 -8.39
N LYS A 23 1.06 -9.55 -9.13
CA LYS A 23 1.07 -8.07 -9.24
C LYS A 23 0.75 -7.36 -7.93
N VAL A 24 0.04 -8.03 -7.03
CA VAL A 24 -0.41 -7.49 -5.74
C VAL A 24 0.24 -8.33 -4.65
N PHE A 25 0.73 -7.66 -3.61
CA PHE A 25 1.18 -8.36 -2.42
C PHE A 25 -0.03 -8.86 -1.63
N ASP A 26 -0.11 -10.17 -1.45
CA ASP A 26 -1.19 -10.88 -0.77
C ASP A 26 -0.66 -12.10 0.00
N ASN A 27 -1.57 -12.91 0.52
CA ASN A 27 -1.22 -14.07 1.35
C ASN A 27 -0.59 -15.23 0.56
N TRP A 28 -0.60 -15.21 -0.78
CA TRP A 28 0.07 -16.23 -1.60
C TRP A 28 1.48 -15.82 -2.02
N CYS A 29 1.90 -14.60 -1.65
CA CYS A 29 3.26 -14.14 -1.83
C CYS A 29 4.14 -14.70 -0.71
N VAL A 30 5.40 -15.01 -1.02
CA VAL A 30 6.38 -15.42 0.00
C VAL A 30 6.62 -14.25 0.96
N GLN A 31 6.64 -14.58 2.25
CA GLN A 31 6.85 -13.64 3.34
C GLN A 31 7.95 -14.14 4.27
N PHE A 32 8.72 -13.20 4.81
CA PHE A 32 9.77 -13.48 5.77
C PHE A 32 9.63 -12.55 6.97
N ASP A 33 9.91 -13.09 8.15
CA ASP A 33 9.89 -12.33 9.41
C ASP A 33 11.15 -11.48 9.62
N ASN A 34 12.22 -11.77 8.88
CA ASN A 34 13.49 -11.06 8.94
C ASN A 34 14.11 -10.90 7.55
N PHE A 35 14.98 -9.90 7.43
CA PHE A 35 15.65 -9.57 6.18
C PHE A 35 16.67 -10.63 5.75
N GLU A 36 17.34 -11.29 6.71
CA GLU A 36 18.46 -12.20 6.46
C GLU A 36 17.99 -13.48 5.74
N ASP A 37 16.85 -14.03 6.16
CA ASP A 37 16.21 -15.17 5.50
C ASP A 37 15.76 -14.80 4.08
N ALA A 38 15.13 -13.62 3.92
CA ALA A 38 14.70 -13.13 2.62
C ALA A 38 15.90 -12.96 1.66
N ALA A 39 16.99 -12.37 2.14
CA ALA A 39 18.21 -12.17 1.36
C ALA A 39 18.89 -13.48 0.98
N THR A 40 18.87 -14.47 1.89
CA THR A 40 19.38 -15.81 1.62
C THR A 40 18.60 -16.45 0.47
N ILE A 41 17.27 -16.45 0.52
CA ILE A 41 16.45 -16.99 -0.59
C ILE A 41 16.68 -16.22 -1.88
N ALA A 42 16.68 -14.88 -1.85
CA ALA A 42 16.93 -14.05 -3.03
C ALA A 42 18.26 -14.39 -3.72
N SER A 43 19.32 -14.69 -2.94
CA SER A 43 20.64 -15.06 -3.47
C SER A 43 20.67 -16.42 -4.17
N THR A 44 19.75 -17.32 -3.83
CA THR A 44 19.64 -18.66 -4.43
C THR A 44 18.82 -18.67 -5.72
N LEU A 45 18.08 -17.60 -6.01
CA LEU A 45 17.27 -17.50 -7.22
C LEU A 45 18.16 -17.38 -8.46
N ASP A 46 17.78 -18.08 -9.51
CA ASP A 46 18.42 -17.94 -10.83
C ASP A 46 18.39 -16.48 -11.29
N LYS A 47 19.40 -16.06 -12.05
CA LYS A 47 19.46 -14.69 -12.62
C LYS A 47 18.20 -14.28 -13.40
N LYS A 48 17.45 -15.25 -13.94
CA LYS A 48 16.17 -15.03 -14.64
C LYS A 48 15.01 -14.67 -13.70
N ARG A 49 15.11 -15.05 -12.42
CA ARG A 49 14.18 -14.75 -11.32
C ARG A 49 14.77 -13.75 -10.34
N TYR A 50 15.70 -12.90 -10.80
CA TYR A 50 16.28 -11.84 -9.97
C TYR A 50 15.18 -11.05 -9.26
N SER A 51 15.33 -10.92 -7.94
CA SER A 51 14.38 -10.23 -7.07
C SER A 51 15.13 -9.43 -6.01
N GLU A 52 14.51 -8.35 -5.57
CA GLU A 52 15.00 -7.52 -4.48
C GLU A 52 14.17 -7.80 -3.22
N VAL A 53 14.85 -7.78 -2.06
CA VAL A 53 14.19 -7.89 -0.77
C VAL A 53 13.57 -6.54 -0.44
N VAL A 54 12.25 -6.50 -0.24
CA VAL A 54 11.52 -5.29 0.12
C VAL A 54 10.82 -5.46 1.46
N GLU A 55 10.84 -4.41 2.28
CA GLU A 55 10.02 -4.37 3.49
C GLU A 55 8.58 -3.97 3.14
N ILE A 56 7.65 -4.79 3.59
CA ILE A 56 6.22 -4.58 3.43
C ILE A 56 5.72 -3.82 4.66
N THR A 57 5.28 -2.59 4.42
CA THR A 57 4.75 -1.71 5.46
C THR A 57 3.35 -1.23 5.09
N PRO A 58 2.54 -0.77 6.07
CA PRO A 58 1.27 -0.11 5.78
C PRO A 58 1.42 1.11 4.86
N LEU A 59 2.59 1.75 4.83
CA LEU A 59 2.87 2.89 3.98
C LEU A 59 3.12 2.45 2.53
N SER A 60 3.90 1.39 2.30
CA SER A 60 4.22 0.88 0.95
C SER A 60 3.10 0.02 0.36
N TYR A 61 2.40 -0.77 1.18
CA TYR A 61 1.37 -1.73 0.74
C TYR A 61 0.09 -1.66 1.59
N PRO A 62 -0.61 -0.51 1.64
CA PRO A 62 -1.73 -0.30 2.56
C PRO A 62 -2.88 -1.31 2.38
N LYS A 63 -3.18 -1.74 1.14
CA LYS A 63 -4.24 -2.71 0.87
C LYS A 63 -4.06 -4.04 1.60
N TYR A 64 -2.82 -4.43 1.84
CA TYR A 64 -2.50 -5.65 2.57
C TYR A 64 -2.91 -5.53 4.04
N PHE A 65 -2.68 -4.36 4.65
CA PHE A 65 -2.98 -4.10 6.06
C PHE A 65 -4.42 -3.62 6.32
N PHE A 66 -5.12 -3.17 5.29
CA PHE A 66 -6.44 -2.57 5.38
C PHE A 66 -7.40 -3.21 4.36
N HIS A 67 -8.02 -4.33 4.72
CA HIS A 67 -8.87 -5.11 3.80
C HIS A 67 -10.08 -4.34 3.23
N ASN A 68 -10.55 -3.31 3.93
CA ASN A 68 -11.64 -2.45 3.47
C ASN A 68 -11.16 -1.30 2.54
N LEU A 69 -9.85 -1.15 2.34
CA LEU A 69 -9.29 -0.17 1.42
C LEU A 69 -9.37 -0.69 -0.02
N GLN A 70 -10.32 -0.14 -0.78
CA GLN A 70 -10.54 -0.48 -2.18
C GLN A 70 -10.15 0.67 -3.12
N GLY A 71 -9.99 0.36 -4.40
CA GLY A 71 -9.59 1.33 -5.44
C GLY A 71 -8.09 1.31 -5.75
N ILE A 72 -7.65 2.16 -6.66
CA ILE A 72 -6.26 2.34 -7.07
C ILE A 72 -5.62 3.35 -6.12
N ILE A 73 -4.50 2.97 -5.50
CA ILE A 73 -3.76 3.82 -4.57
C ILE A 73 -2.67 4.54 -5.36
N HIS A 74 -2.68 5.87 -5.32
CA HIS A 74 -1.73 6.69 -6.09
C HIS A 74 -0.60 7.26 -5.22
N ALA A 75 -0.89 7.54 -3.95
CA ALA A 75 0.08 8.02 -2.99
C ALA A 75 -0.35 7.66 -1.58
N THR A 76 0.62 7.54 -0.68
CA THR A 76 0.42 7.22 0.74
C THR A 76 1.30 8.11 1.61
N ARG A 77 0.83 8.43 2.81
CA ARG A 77 1.57 9.19 3.82
C ARG A 77 1.08 8.80 5.22
N GLU A 78 1.98 8.77 6.19
CA GLU A 78 1.58 8.65 7.59
C GLU A 78 1.28 10.01 8.22
N VAL A 79 0.14 10.12 8.91
CA VAL A 79 -0.28 11.31 9.65
C VAL A 79 -0.94 10.86 10.96
N GLU A 80 -0.33 11.21 12.09
CA GLU A 80 -0.92 11.01 13.44
C GLU A 80 -1.44 9.57 13.67
N GLY A 81 -0.66 8.54 13.33
CA GLY A 81 -1.07 7.14 13.52
C GLY A 81 -2.08 6.63 12.48
N ASN A 82 -2.27 7.35 11.37
CA ASN A 82 -3.10 6.93 10.25
C ASN A 82 -2.29 6.91 8.96
N ILE A 83 -2.55 5.93 8.09
CA ILE A 83 -2.12 5.96 6.70
C ILE A 83 -3.18 6.68 5.88
N VAL A 84 -2.79 7.83 5.35
CA VAL A 84 -3.61 8.63 4.44
C VAL A 84 -3.24 8.25 3.02
N CYS A 85 -4.23 7.98 2.17
CA CYS A 85 -4.02 7.55 0.79
C CYS A 85 -4.77 8.46 -0.20
N ILE A 86 -4.16 8.75 -1.35
CA ILE A 86 -4.92 9.17 -2.52
C ILE A 86 -5.49 7.91 -3.17
N VAL A 87 -6.82 7.87 -3.31
CA VAL A 87 -7.55 6.72 -3.83
C VAL A 87 -8.39 7.12 -5.02
N GLU A 88 -8.27 6.35 -6.10
CA GLU A 88 -9.18 6.36 -7.23
C GLU A 88 -10.03 5.08 -7.19
N PRO A 89 -11.32 5.14 -6.79
CA PRO A 89 -12.14 3.95 -6.61
C PRO A 89 -12.16 2.96 -7.80
N PHE A 90 -12.17 3.49 -9.02
CA PHE A 90 -11.98 2.76 -10.27
C PHE A 90 -11.39 3.70 -11.33
N MET A 91 -10.74 3.14 -12.35
CA MET A 91 -10.07 3.94 -13.39
C MET A 91 -11.03 4.96 -14.04
N GLY A 92 -10.65 6.23 -14.05
CA GLY A 92 -11.43 7.36 -14.57
C GLY A 92 -12.45 7.94 -13.59
N SER A 93 -12.50 7.46 -12.35
CA SER A 93 -13.37 8.03 -11.30
C SER A 93 -12.77 9.26 -10.63
N ASN A 94 -13.58 10.00 -9.89
CA ASN A 94 -13.07 11.07 -9.05
C ASN A 94 -12.19 10.51 -7.91
N PHE A 95 -11.04 11.13 -7.68
CA PHE A 95 -10.14 10.82 -6.58
C PHE A 95 -10.77 11.20 -5.24
N ARG A 96 -10.39 10.47 -4.20
CA ARG A 96 -10.76 10.71 -2.80
C ARG A 96 -9.53 10.52 -1.92
N ILE A 97 -9.58 11.07 -0.72
CA ILE A 97 -8.59 10.75 0.32
C ILE A 97 -9.18 9.64 1.18
N ALA A 98 -8.41 8.58 1.41
CA ALA A 98 -8.72 7.57 2.42
C ALA A 98 -7.87 7.81 3.67
N VAL A 99 -8.46 7.58 4.84
CA VAL A 99 -7.80 7.61 6.14
C VAL A 99 -7.90 6.21 6.73
N CYS A 100 -6.75 5.57 6.96
CA CYS A 100 -6.66 4.21 7.45
C CYS A 100 -5.98 4.21 8.83
N ASN A 101 -6.70 3.85 9.88
CA ASN A 101 -6.19 3.91 11.25
C ASN A 101 -5.29 2.71 11.57
N LEU A 102 -4.04 2.96 11.97
CA LEU A 102 -3.06 1.88 12.18
C LEU A 102 -3.41 0.94 13.35
N GLU A 103 -4.11 1.44 14.36
CA GLU A 103 -4.50 0.69 15.57
C GLU A 103 -5.78 -0.12 15.34
N THR A 104 -6.85 0.52 14.89
CA THR A 104 -8.18 -0.11 14.73
C THR A 104 -8.37 -0.80 13.38
N LYS A 105 -7.47 -0.55 12.42
CA LYS A 105 -7.60 -0.97 11.01
C LYS A 105 -8.82 -0.42 10.28
N ALA A 106 -9.51 0.57 10.87
CA ALA A 106 -10.65 1.22 10.25
C ALA A 106 -10.21 2.02 9.01
N VAL A 107 -11.03 1.98 7.95
CA VAL A 107 -10.81 2.72 6.72
C VAL A 107 -11.99 3.64 6.48
N ARG A 108 -11.72 4.92 6.26
CA ARG A 108 -12.74 5.94 5.97
C ARG A 108 -12.35 6.71 4.71
N LEU A 109 -13.33 7.03 3.87
CA LEU A 109 -13.11 7.90 2.70
C LEU A 109 -13.67 9.29 2.99
N THR A 110 -12.91 10.33 2.71
CA THR A 110 -13.37 11.72 2.83
C THR A 110 -14.58 11.98 1.95
N ALA A 111 -15.53 12.81 2.39
CA ALA A 111 -16.71 13.17 1.60
C ALA A 111 -16.34 13.87 0.29
N THR A 112 -15.30 14.70 0.32
CA THR A 112 -14.80 15.45 -0.84
C THR A 112 -14.29 14.52 -1.94
N LYS A 113 -14.68 14.84 -3.18
CA LYS A 113 -14.26 14.15 -4.41
C LYS A 113 -13.51 15.14 -5.29
N TYR A 114 -12.38 14.73 -5.84
CA TYR A 114 -11.51 15.55 -6.66
C TYR A 114 -11.50 15.03 -8.10
N LYS A 115 -11.71 15.91 -9.08
CA LYS A 115 -11.80 15.52 -10.50
C LYS A 115 -10.44 15.21 -11.14
N ASN A 116 -9.36 15.77 -10.61
CA ASN A 116 -8.03 15.65 -11.21
C ASN A 116 -6.97 15.44 -10.12
N THR A 117 -5.83 14.89 -10.57
CA THR A 117 -4.69 14.54 -9.72
C THR A 117 -4.13 15.75 -8.97
N LEU A 118 -3.96 16.89 -9.64
CA LEU A 118 -3.39 18.10 -9.04
C LEU A 118 -4.19 18.58 -7.83
N SER A 119 -5.52 18.55 -7.92
CA SER A 119 -6.40 19.01 -6.84
C SER A 119 -6.34 18.08 -5.63
N VAL A 120 -6.32 16.76 -5.86
CA VAL A 120 -6.22 15.79 -4.76
C VAL A 120 -4.84 15.77 -4.14
N GLU A 121 -3.77 15.95 -4.91
CA GLU A 121 -2.39 16.04 -4.40
C GLU A 121 -2.21 17.27 -3.51
N GLY A 122 -2.76 18.43 -3.91
CA GLY A 122 -2.74 19.63 -3.07
C GLY A 122 -3.47 19.41 -1.75
N ALA A 123 -4.68 18.84 -1.79
CA ALA A 123 -5.43 18.50 -0.57
C ALA A 123 -4.71 17.46 0.29
N PHE A 124 -4.11 16.45 -0.34
CA PHE A 124 -3.35 15.39 0.32
C PHE A 124 -2.10 15.94 1.02
N ALA A 125 -1.34 16.82 0.36
CA ALA A 125 -0.15 17.44 0.93
C ALA A 125 -0.45 18.24 2.20
N HIS A 126 -1.60 18.90 2.24
CA HIS A 126 -2.03 19.71 3.40
C HIS A 126 -3.01 19.00 4.34
N PHE A 127 -3.32 17.72 4.11
CA PHE A 127 -4.33 17.00 4.87
C PHE A 127 -3.97 16.89 6.35
N THR A 128 -4.93 17.25 7.22
CA THR A 128 -4.85 17.03 8.67
C THR A 128 -6.03 16.20 9.16
N ILE A 129 -5.86 15.44 10.25
CA ILE A 129 -6.95 14.61 10.82
C ILE A 129 -8.12 15.47 11.33
N LYS A 130 -7.90 16.76 11.64
CA LYS A 130 -8.98 17.67 12.05
C LYS A 130 -9.96 17.94 10.91
N ASP A 131 -9.49 18.04 9.67
CA ASP A 131 -10.33 18.26 8.49
C ASP A 131 -11.32 17.10 8.27
N ASP A 132 -10.98 15.93 8.80
CA ASP A 132 -11.78 14.71 8.77
C ASP A 132 -13.00 14.79 9.71
N LYS A 133 -12.81 15.33 10.93
CA LYS A 133 -13.85 15.41 11.98
C LYS A 133 -14.98 16.39 11.67
N TYR A 134 -14.74 17.39 10.82
CA TYR A 134 -15.75 18.40 10.44
C TYR A 134 -16.59 17.99 9.23
N SER A 135 -16.34 16.82 8.63
CA SER A 135 -17.12 16.29 7.50
C SER A 135 -18.32 15.43 7.91
N GLU A 136 -18.59 15.32 9.22
CA GLU A 136 -19.71 14.57 9.81
C GLU A 136 -20.81 15.47 10.40
N ILE A 137 -20.84 16.77 10.06
CA ILE A 137 -21.91 17.72 10.43
C ILE A 137 -22.72 18.10 9.19
#